data_AF-A0A7Y7B6F5-F1
#
_entry.id   AF-A0A7Y7B6F5-F1
#
_cell.length_a   1.000
_cell.length_b   1.000
_cell.length_c   1.000
_cell.angle_alpha   90.00
_cell.angle_beta   90.00
_cell.angle_gamma   90.00
#
_symmetry.space_group_name_H-M   'P 1'
#
loop_
_entity.id
_entity.type
_entity.pdbx_description
1 polymer ?
#
loop_
_entity_poly.entity_id
_entity_poly.type
_entity_poly.pdbx_seq_one_letter_code
_entity_poly.pdbx_strand_id
1 'polypeptide(L)'
;MHAKHVIHTLRATAVATAAAGSLLMPATALAAAPAPAPSPSPSSSPGHNGYVSAARSDAQIRSFWEKHAHDKTFAPTLDKKAEGRPGPERRAAGAEDGTAATGGESVKIAGTRPATPATAAQGRNALRSGPADLRESVRTFTGRLNWDLGGGYMGLCTATVVVSDNHDTLATARHCMKTLPDKTTIDPNANYRFAPGWYVDASGEHAPYGWFTWRGAAITPENDQQNDDTAFIAVNPQNGKHVQDVVGSAGIAFNAALPSNVAFAGIPGDVNQLHVCEQPAHWGQENPPQILLRSSCDGDSELAGGASGGGVYDADAFRNGGGVYDIGSYSGSYLNQAAAASFRDEAVTIYRAVGGSQGNGDVVLKPGFTMKAGSSVAAGGTTLTLQKNGQLHLNGPRRDWWSGQPDIDGAHLDFQSDGNLVMYDGNGTAHWALNLNNREGGATPVAGSTVKVQADGNLVVYGPDGAVKWAAFCYGTNRC
;
A
#
# COMPACT_ATOMS: atom_id res chain seq x y z
N MET A 1 6.83 0.99 -99.02
CA MET A 1 7.00 -0.48 -98.91
C MET A 1 7.05 -0.82 -97.42
N HIS A 2 6.20 -1.78 -96.97
CA HIS A 2 6.16 -2.60 -95.73
C HIS A 2 7.05 -2.24 -94.51
N ALA A 3 6.70 -2.37 -93.22
CA ALA A 3 5.48 -2.75 -92.47
C ALA A 3 5.79 -2.73 -90.93
N LYS A 4 4.72 -2.86 -90.11
CA LYS A 4 4.60 -3.32 -88.67
C LYS A 4 4.67 -2.24 -87.56
N HIS A 5 3.59 -1.97 -86.80
CA HIS A 5 3.00 -2.67 -85.60
C HIS A 5 3.97 -2.66 -84.38
N VAL A 6 3.65 -2.38 -83.09
CA VAL A 6 2.42 -2.33 -82.24
C VAL A 6 2.89 -1.81 -80.83
N ILE A 7 2.29 -0.77 -80.24
CA ILE A 7 1.37 -0.71 -79.06
C ILE A 7 1.98 -0.51 -77.62
N HIS A 8 1.61 0.63 -77.02
CA HIS A 8 1.20 1.00 -75.62
C HIS A 8 2.16 0.81 -74.40
N THR A 9 2.15 1.61 -73.30
CA THR A 9 1.10 2.49 -72.70
C THR A 9 1.64 3.45 -71.60
N LEU A 10 0.97 4.62 -71.50
CA LEU A 10 0.53 5.43 -70.32
C LEU A 10 1.48 6.00 -69.23
N ARG A 11 1.34 7.32 -69.02
CA ARG A 11 0.83 7.96 -67.78
C ARG A 11 0.63 9.48 -68.00
N ALA A 12 -0.51 10.04 -67.56
CA ALA A 12 -0.57 11.37 -66.95
C ALA A 12 -1.96 11.69 -66.37
N THR A 13 -1.90 12.25 -65.17
CA THR A 13 -2.90 12.80 -64.24
C THR A 13 -3.68 14.00 -64.79
N ALA A 14 -4.91 14.20 -64.27
CA ALA A 14 -5.55 15.51 -64.22
C ALA A 14 -6.44 15.65 -62.97
N VAL A 15 -6.35 16.82 -62.34
CA VAL A 15 -7.17 17.33 -61.23
C VAL A 15 -8.20 18.30 -61.81
N ALA A 16 -9.43 18.29 -61.31
CA ALA A 16 -10.37 19.41 -61.47
C ALA A 16 -11.38 19.47 -60.32
N THR A 17 -11.67 20.69 -59.87
CA THR A 17 -12.50 21.07 -58.72
C THR A 17 -13.94 21.47 -59.09
N ALA A 18 -14.87 21.10 -58.19
CA ALA A 18 -16.10 21.75 -57.73
C ALA A 18 -17.28 22.07 -58.69
N ALA A 19 -18.46 21.55 -58.36
CA ALA A 19 -19.74 22.24 -58.49
C ALA A 19 -20.79 21.67 -57.51
N ALA A 20 -21.49 22.56 -56.81
CA ALA A 20 -22.60 22.25 -55.92
C ALA A 20 -23.90 22.05 -56.71
N GLY A 21 -24.69 21.04 -56.34
CA GLY A 21 -26.03 20.80 -56.89
C GLY A 21 -26.94 20.20 -55.83
N SER A 22 -27.87 21.02 -55.34
CA SER A 22 -28.92 20.64 -54.39
C SER A 22 -29.94 19.72 -55.06
N LEU A 23 -30.14 18.51 -54.51
CA LEU A 23 -31.23 17.60 -54.86
C LEU A 23 -32.07 17.34 -53.62
N LEU A 24 -33.34 17.75 -53.70
CA LEU A 24 -34.42 17.41 -52.78
C LEU A 24 -34.67 15.89 -52.82
N MET A 25 -34.74 15.26 -51.65
CA MET A 25 -35.18 13.88 -51.45
C MET A 25 -36.47 13.84 -50.61
N PRO A 26 -37.34 12.83 -50.80
CA PRO A 26 -38.70 12.81 -50.27
C PRO A 26 -38.73 12.51 -48.77
N ALA A 27 -39.68 13.14 -48.05
CA ALA A 27 -39.99 12.83 -46.66
C ALA A 27 -40.60 11.42 -46.55
N THR A 28 -39.81 10.49 -46.02
CA THR A 28 -40.34 9.26 -45.42
C THR A 28 -40.45 9.51 -43.92
N ALA A 29 -41.67 9.39 -43.39
CA ALA A 29 -41.92 9.43 -41.96
C ALA A 29 -41.33 8.15 -41.34
N LEU A 30 -40.10 8.25 -40.83
CA LEU A 30 -39.54 7.25 -39.93
C LEU A 30 -40.08 7.56 -38.53
N ALA A 31 -40.87 6.63 -37.98
CA ALA A 31 -41.21 6.65 -36.56
C ALA A 31 -39.91 6.79 -35.75
N ALA A 32 -39.85 7.81 -34.89
CA ALA A 32 -38.71 8.01 -34.01
C ALA A 32 -38.56 6.78 -33.12
N ALA A 33 -37.50 6.00 -33.35
CA ALA A 33 -37.05 5.03 -32.37
C ALA A 33 -36.76 5.79 -31.06
N PRO A 34 -37.16 5.26 -29.89
CA PRO A 34 -36.79 5.87 -28.62
C PRO A 34 -35.27 6.01 -28.59
N ALA A 35 -34.78 7.20 -28.20
CA ALA A 35 -33.36 7.43 -28.06
C ALA A 35 -32.76 6.31 -27.19
N PRO A 36 -31.61 5.73 -27.59
CA PRO A 36 -30.93 4.76 -26.74
C PRO A 36 -30.74 5.41 -25.37
N ALA A 37 -31.20 4.72 -24.33
CA ALA A 37 -30.93 5.14 -22.96
C ALA A 37 -29.43 5.45 -22.85
N PRO A 38 -29.03 6.55 -22.19
CA PRO A 38 -27.63 6.86 -22.01
C PRO A 38 -26.96 5.61 -21.45
N SER A 39 -25.97 5.08 -22.18
CA SER A 39 -25.15 3.98 -21.68
C SER A 39 -24.75 4.33 -20.26
N PRO A 40 -24.94 3.44 -19.27
CA PRO A 40 -24.45 3.72 -17.93
C PRO A 40 -22.98 4.07 -18.09
N SER A 41 -22.63 5.30 -17.70
CA SER A 41 -21.24 5.72 -17.62
C SER A 41 -20.51 4.62 -16.87
N PRO A 42 -19.31 4.18 -17.32
CA PRO A 42 -18.58 3.16 -16.61
C PRO A 42 -18.44 3.66 -15.17
N SER A 43 -19.14 3.01 -14.25
CA SER A 43 -18.96 3.31 -12.84
C SER A 43 -17.49 3.04 -12.58
N SER A 44 -16.76 4.09 -12.20
CA SER A 44 -15.43 3.98 -11.64
C SER A 44 -15.51 3.12 -10.39
N SER A 45 -15.39 1.81 -10.58
CA SER A 45 -14.94 0.89 -9.54
C SER A 45 -13.48 0.61 -9.86
N PRO A 46 -12.54 1.29 -9.19
CA PRO A 46 -11.15 0.89 -9.24
C PRO A 46 -11.05 -0.45 -8.51
N GLY A 47 -11.01 -1.54 -9.26
CA GLY A 47 -10.54 -2.82 -8.74
C GLY A 47 -9.02 -2.76 -8.62
N HIS A 48 -8.51 -2.12 -7.57
CA HIS A 48 -7.08 -2.09 -7.24
C HIS A 48 -6.94 -2.16 -5.72
N ASN A 49 -6.69 -3.36 -5.17
CA ASN A 49 -6.00 -3.41 -3.88
C ASN A 49 -4.61 -2.87 -4.19
N GLY A 50 -4.31 -1.61 -3.84
CA GLY A 50 -3.13 -0.84 -4.23
C GLY A 50 -1.76 -1.42 -3.85
N TYR A 51 -1.69 -2.71 -3.52
CA TYR A 51 -0.47 -3.47 -3.27
C TYR A 51 0.26 -3.83 -4.56
N VAL A 52 1.54 -3.49 -4.61
CA VAL A 52 2.46 -3.78 -5.71
C VAL A 52 3.63 -4.58 -5.17
N SER A 53 3.89 -5.74 -5.75
CA SER A 53 5.08 -6.54 -5.47
C SER A 53 6.30 -5.99 -6.21
N ALA A 54 7.48 -6.10 -5.58
CA ALA A 54 8.73 -5.83 -6.25
C ALA A 54 8.93 -6.80 -7.43
N ALA A 55 9.29 -6.27 -8.60
CA ALA A 55 9.60 -7.08 -9.79
C ALA A 55 10.95 -7.82 -9.65
N ARG A 56 11.82 -7.34 -8.75
CA ARG A 56 13.15 -7.91 -8.49
C ARG A 56 13.12 -8.72 -7.20
N SER A 57 13.87 -9.82 -7.19
CA SER A 57 14.12 -10.62 -5.99
C SER A 57 14.95 -9.85 -4.95
N ASP A 58 14.87 -10.25 -3.68
CA ASP A 58 15.69 -9.69 -2.60
C ASP A 58 17.18 -9.64 -2.96
N ALA A 59 17.73 -10.75 -3.46
CA ALA A 59 19.13 -10.85 -3.85
C ALA A 59 19.54 -9.82 -4.92
N GLN A 60 18.66 -9.55 -5.89
CA GLN A 60 18.91 -8.54 -6.94
C GLN A 60 18.90 -7.13 -6.36
N ILE A 61 17.98 -6.82 -5.45
CA ILE A 61 17.88 -5.51 -4.81
C ILE A 61 19.07 -5.27 -3.87
N ARG A 62 19.49 -6.28 -3.10
CA ARG A 62 20.71 -6.20 -2.28
C ARG A 62 21.95 -5.96 -3.14
N SER A 63 22.14 -6.77 -4.18
CA SER A 63 23.28 -6.64 -5.12
C SER A 63 23.35 -5.24 -5.75
N PHE A 64 22.19 -4.67 -6.10
CA PHE A 64 22.10 -3.30 -6.59
C PHE A 64 22.70 -2.31 -5.59
N TRP A 65 22.23 -2.33 -4.35
CA TRP A 65 22.70 -1.41 -3.31
C TRP A 65 24.16 -1.62 -2.91
N GLU A 66 24.61 -2.88 -2.84
CA GLU A 66 26.01 -3.23 -2.56
C GLU A 66 26.95 -2.68 -3.62
N LYS A 67 26.60 -2.85 -4.91
CA LYS A 67 27.37 -2.28 -6.02
C LYS A 67 27.46 -0.77 -5.91
N HIS A 68 26.34 -0.09 -5.65
CA HIS A 68 26.34 1.37 -5.55
C HIS A 68 27.11 1.90 -4.34
N ALA A 69 27.07 1.18 -3.21
CA ALA A 69 27.87 1.50 -2.03
C ALA A 69 29.38 1.33 -2.29
N HIS A 70 29.76 0.23 -2.97
CA HIS A 70 31.16 -0.02 -3.37
C HIS A 70 31.67 1.04 -4.36
N ASP A 71 30.89 1.32 -5.40
CA ASP A 71 31.28 2.23 -6.48
C ASP A 71 31.11 3.71 -6.11
N LYS A 72 30.51 4.02 -4.95
CA LYS A 72 30.19 5.38 -4.47
C LYS A 72 29.41 6.20 -5.50
N THR A 73 28.46 5.54 -6.16
CA THR A 73 27.74 6.11 -7.32
C THR A 73 26.44 6.80 -6.95
N PHE A 74 26.05 6.79 -5.68
CA PHE A 74 24.92 7.57 -5.21
C PHE A 74 25.34 8.84 -4.49
N ALA A 75 24.84 9.97 -4.98
CA ALA A 75 24.74 11.19 -4.19
C ALA A 75 23.33 11.26 -3.57
N PRO A 76 23.21 11.58 -2.27
CA PRO A 76 21.91 11.92 -1.70
C PRO A 76 21.39 13.16 -2.41
N THR A 77 20.22 13.08 -3.03
CA THR A 77 19.48 14.30 -3.36
C THR A 77 18.81 14.76 -2.09
N LEU A 78 19.45 15.70 -1.40
CA LEU A 78 18.68 16.67 -0.65
C LEU A 78 17.93 17.44 -1.71
N ASP A 79 16.61 17.34 -1.69
CA ASP A 79 15.80 18.32 -2.39
C ASP A 79 16.10 19.66 -1.68
N LYS A 80 17.14 20.37 -2.13
CA LYS A 80 17.62 21.62 -1.52
C LYS A 80 16.58 22.73 -1.65
N LYS A 81 15.45 22.44 -2.28
CA LYS A 81 14.19 23.15 -2.21
C LYS A 81 13.11 22.09 -2.38
N ALA A 82 12.33 21.77 -1.33
CA ALA A 82 10.94 21.53 -1.61
C ALA A 82 10.47 22.78 -2.38
N GLU A 83 10.22 22.60 -3.67
CA GLU A 83 9.98 23.66 -4.62
C GLU A 83 8.90 24.61 -4.07
N GLY A 84 9.15 25.90 -4.21
CA GLY A 84 8.30 26.96 -3.68
C GLY A 84 6.84 26.77 -4.07
N ARG A 85 6.03 26.36 -3.10
CA ARG A 85 4.67 26.90 -2.99
C ARG A 85 4.78 28.24 -2.26
N PRO A 86 3.92 29.23 -2.57
CA PRO A 86 4.13 30.62 -2.21
C PRO A 86 4.44 30.81 -0.72
N GLY A 87 5.37 31.72 -0.43
CA GLY A 87 5.54 32.28 0.91
C GLY A 87 4.23 32.89 1.44
N PRO A 88 4.20 33.23 2.74
CA PRO A 88 3.11 32.95 3.63
C PRO A 88 1.89 33.81 3.38
N GLU A 89 0.73 33.19 3.17
CA GLU A 89 -0.43 33.64 3.94
C GLU A 89 -0.28 33.00 5.32
N ARG A 90 0.10 33.80 6.32
CA ARG A 90 -0.05 33.40 7.72
C ARG A 90 -1.51 32.99 7.90
N ARG A 91 -1.78 31.86 8.57
CA ARG A 91 -3.12 31.57 9.10
C ARG A 91 -3.64 32.86 9.71
N ALA A 92 -4.73 33.40 9.16
CA ALA A 92 -5.34 34.60 9.70
C ALA A 92 -5.60 34.35 11.19
N ALA A 93 -5.21 35.28 12.05
CA ALA A 93 -5.51 35.17 13.47
C ALA A 93 -7.04 35.00 13.62
N GLY A 94 -7.48 33.84 14.11
CA GLY A 94 -8.90 33.49 14.22
C GLY A 94 -9.47 32.58 13.12
N ALA A 95 -8.67 32.03 12.20
CA ALA A 95 -9.15 30.95 11.33
C ALA A 95 -9.66 29.78 12.19
N GLU A 96 -10.79 29.18 11.81
CA GLU A 96 -11.34 28.03 12.53
C GLU A 96 -10.52 26.78 12.25
N ASP A 97 -10.36 25.93 13.27
CA ASP A 97 -9.74 24.63 13.09
C ASP A 97 -10.65 23.75 12.23
N GLY A 98 -10.05 22.83 11.47
CA GLY A 98 -10.81 21.81 10.78
C GLY A 98 -11.63 20.95 11.74
N THR A 99 -12.68 20.35 11.22
CA THR A 99 -13.44 19.35 11.97
C THR A 99 -12.87 17.98 11.67
N ALA A 100 -12.85 17.09 12.67
CA ALA A 100 -12.47 15.71 12.44
C ALA A 100 -13.37 15.12 11.35
N ALA A 101 -12.81 14.43 10.36
CA ALA A 101 -13.64 13.68 9.41
C ALA A 101 -14.45 12.63 10.17
N THR A 102 -15.71 12.46 9.76
CA THR A 102 -16.55 11.35 10.18
C THR A 102 -16.03 10.08 9.51
N GLY A 103 -15.13 9.35 10.17
CA GLY A 103 -14.54 8.10 9.70
C GLY A 103 -15.08 6.87 10.44
N GLY A 104 -14.60 5.69 10.03
CA GLY A 104 -14.91 4.41 10.65
C GLY A 104 -14.51 4.26 12.12
N GLU A 105 -14.78 3.09 12.70
CA GLU A 105 -14.47 2.80 14.10
C GLU A 105 -12.98 3.02 14.41
N SER A 106 -12.70 3.61 15.58
CA SER A 106 -11.31 3.80 16.03
C SER A 106 -10.69 2.44 16.35
N VAL A 107 -9.56 2.14 15.73
CA VAL A 107 -8.82 0.89 15.92
C VAL A 107 -7.45 1.22 16.50
N LYS A 108 -7.03 0.47 17.52
CA LYS A 108 -5.73 0.65 18.17
C LYS A 108 -5.06 -0.70 18.39
N ILE A 109 -3.87 -0.87 17.85
CA ILE A 109 -3.08 -2.12 17.94
C ILE A 109 -1.77 -1.80 18.64
N ALA A 110 -1.50 -2.48 19.76
CA ALA A 110 -0.32 -2.22 20.59
C ALA A 110 0.98 -2.62 19.87
N GLY A 111 2.00 -1.78 20.04
CA GLY A 111 3.34 -2.03 19.49
C GLY A 111 4.08 -3.15 20.20
N THR A 112 5.23 -3.52 19.64
CA THR A 112 6.10 -4.57 20.19
C THR A 112 7.43 -3.99 20.67
N ARG A 113 8.08 -4.70 21.58
CA ARG A 113 9.45 -4.40 22.00
C ARG A 113 10.43 -5.38 21.35
N PRO A 114 11.69 -4.98 21.09
CA PRO A 114 12.71 -5.90 20.59
C PRO A 114 12.84 -7.13 21.50
N ALA A 115 13.02 -8.31 20.90
CA ALA A 115 13.25 -9.55 21.65
C ALA A 115 14.57 -9.54 22.44
N THR A 116 15.52 -8.66 22.09
CA THR A 116 16.78 -8.46 22.80
C THR A 116 17.04 -6.96 22.95
N PRO A 117 17.34 -6.46 24.17
CA PRO A 117 17.71 -5.05 24.36
C PRO A 117 18.90 -4.68 23.48
N ALA A 118 18.82 -3.53 22.80
CA ALA A 118 19.93 -3.00 22.02
C ALA A 118 21.18 -2.89 22.91
N THR A 119 22.31 -3.42 22.45
CA THR A 119 23.58 -3.25 23.17
C THR A 119 24.02 -1.78 23.12
N ALA A 120 24.74 -1.30 24.14
CA ALA A 120 25.15 0.12 24.24
C ALA A 120 25.96 0.67 23.03
N ALA A 121 26.46 -0.21 22.14
CA ALA A 121 27.09 0.17 20.87
C ALA A 121 26.08 0.42 19.73
N GLN A 122 24.89 -0.20 19.78
CA GLN A 122 23.78 -0.01 18.82
C GLN A 122 22.93 1.24 19.12
N GLY A 123 23.25 1.96 20.21
CA GLY A 123 22.48 3.11 20.74
C GLY A 123 23.23 4.45 20.77
N ARG A 124 24.40 4.57 20.12
CA ARG A 124 25.17 5.83 20.12
C ARG A 124 24.82 6.76 18.96
N ASN A 125 23.55 7.08 18.68
CA ASN A 125 23.34 8.28 17.86
C ASN A 125 23.44 9.47 18.81
N ALA A 126 24.31 10.42 18.48
CA ALA A 126 24.18 11.76 19.02
C ALA A 126 22.78 12.26 18.63
N LEU A 127 21.88 12.39 19.60
CA LEU A 127 20.50 12.79 19.36
C LEU A 127 20.38 14.30 19.63
N ARG A 128 20.08 15.09 18.60
CA ARG A 128 20.20 16.57 18.64
C ARG A 128 19.07 17.30 19.37
N SER A 129 17.83 16.82 19.37
CA SER A 129 16.70 17.55 19.98
C SER A 129 15.44 16.70 20.23
N GLY A 130 14.47 17.24 20.99
CA GLY A 130 13.19 16.61 21.32
C GLY A 130 13.14 15.98 22.72
N PRO A 131 11.95 15.64 23.25
CA PRO A 131 11.83 14.97 24.54
C PRO A 131 12.62 13.66 24.55
N ALA A 132 13.61 13.57 25.43
CA ALA A 132 14.61 12.51 25.40
C ALA A 132 14.01 11.11 25.54
N ASP A 133 12.92 10.98 26.29
CA ASP A 133 12.24 9.71 26.57
C ASP A 133 11.43 9.17 25.39
N LEU A 134 10.64 10.02 24.73
CA LEU A 134 9.91 9.61 23.53
C LEU A 134 10.87 9.33 22.38
N ARG A 135 11.87 10.20 22.20
CA ARG A 135 12.92 10.03 21.19
C ARG A 135 13.68 8.72 21.35
N GLU A 136 14.03 8.35 22.60
CA GLU A 136 14.66 7.06 22.87
C GLU A 136 13.72 5.90 22.60
N SER A 137 12.43 6.06 22.93
CA SER A 137 11.41 5.03 22.72
C SER A 137 11.15 4.72 21.24
N VAL A 138 11.34 5.69 20.34
CA VAL A 138 11.08 5.52 18.90
C VAL A 138 12.31 5.22 18.07
N ARG A 139 13.51 5.37 18.65
CA ARG A 139 14.77 5.36 17.87
C ARG A 139 15.04 4.05 17.15
N THR A 140 14.62 2.91 17.70
CA THR A 140 15.01 1.60 17.17
C THR A 140 14.19 1.24 15.94
N PHE A 141 12.91 1.60 15.92
CA PHE A 141 11.98 1.28 14.84
C PHE A 141 11.77 2.42 13.84
N THR A 142 12.21 3.65 14.13
CA THR A 142 12.30 4.72 13.13
C THR A 142 13.63 4.63 12.36
N GLY A 143 13.59 4.78 11.04
CA GLY A 143 14.78 4.56 10.21
C GLY A 143 14.78 5.31 8.88
N ARG A 144 15.94 5.28 8.23
CA ARG A 144 16.18 5.91 6.93
C ARG A 144 15.60 5.04 5.82
N LEU A 145 14.73 5.60 4.99
CA LEU A 145 14.21 4.97 3.78
C LEU A 145 14.90 5.58 2.56
N ASN A 146 15.49 4.73 1.73
CA ASN A 146 16.17 5.12 0.50
C ASN A 146 15.56 4.41 -0.69
N TRP A 147 15.49 5.11 -1.82
CA TRP A 147 15.12 4.51 -3.10
C TRP A 147 15.91 5.10 -4.27
N ASP A 148 15.99 4.32 -5.35
CA ASP A 148 16.67 4.73 -6.58
C ASP A 148 15.81 5.70 -7.41
N LEU A 149 16.30 6.92 -7.62
CA LEU A 149 15.70 7.91 -8.54
C LEU A 149 16.17 7.71 -9.98
N GLY A 150 17.20 6.88 -10.21
CA GLY A 150 17.92 6.78 -11.47
C GLY A 150 19.02 7.83 -11.59
N GLY A 151 19.93 7.65 -12.55
CA GLY A 151 20.98 8.64 -12.86
C GLY A 151 22.04 8.85 -11.78
N GLY A 152 22.16 7.93 -10.80
CA GLY A 152 23.12 8.06 -9.68
C GLY A 152 22.61 8.88 -8.49
N TYR A 153 21.30 9.09 -8.39
CA TYR A 153 20.67 9.80 -7.28
C TYR A 153 19.77 8.87 -6.46
N MET A 154 19.74 9.09 -5.14
CA MET A 154 18.82 8.40 -4.25
C MET A 154 17.87 9.37 -3.56
N GLY A 155 16.59 8.99 -3.52
CA GLY A 155 15.60 9.65 -2.68
C GLY A 155 15.84 9.34 -1.22
N LEU A 156 15.52 10.30 -0.35
CA LEU A 156 15.68 10.21 1.09
C LEU A 156 14.33 10.47 1.76
N CYS A 157 13.88 9.51 2.57
CA CYS A 157 12.74 9.65 3.47
C CYS A 157 13.05 9.00 4.82
N THR A 158 12.06 9.06 5.70
CA THR A 158 12.00 8.31 6.94
C THR A 158 10.84 7.32 6.86
N ALA A 159 10.94 6.20 7.56
CA ALA A 159 9.85 5.27 7.77
C ALA A 159 9.87 4.73 9.20
N THR A 160 8.73 4.20 9.64
CA THR A 160 8.54 3.64 10.98
C THR A 160 8.14 2.18 10.86
N VAL A 161 8.81 1.26 11.56
CA VAL A 161 8.30 -0.11 11.71
C VAL A 161 7.05 -0.06 12.58
N VAL A 162 5.92 -0.45 12.00
CA VAL A 162 4.62 -0.50 12.69
C VAL A 162 4.24 -1.95 12.94
N VAL A 163 3.51 -2.19 14.03
CA VAL A 163 3.03 -3.54 14.37
C VAL A 163 2.27 -4.14 13.19
N SER A 164 2.59 -5.38 12.83
CA SER A 164 1.95 -6.11 11.73
C SER A 164 2.06 -7.63 11.89
N ASP A 165 1.13 -8.36 11.27
CA ASP A 165 1.11 -9.84 11.30
C ASP A 165 2.29 -10.45 10.56
N ASN A 166 2.79 -9.75 9.54
CA ASN A 166 3.94 -10.20 8.77
C ASN A 166 5.29 -9.78 9.41
N HIS A 167 5.27 -9.04 10.53
CA HIS A 167 6.46 -8.53 11.24
C HIS A 167 7.42 -7.68 10.39
N ASP A 168 6.98 -7.23 9.21
CA ASP A 168 7.82 -6.63 8.16
C ASP A 168 7.24 -5.33 7.60
N THR A 169 6.30 -4.69 8.30
CA THR A 169 5.60 -3.52 7.77
C THR A 169 6.20 -2.22 8.25
N LEU A 170 6.43 -1.32 7.29
CA LEU A 170 6.83 0.05 7.52
C LEU A 170 5.66 0.98 7.18
N ALA A 171 5.41 2.00 7.98
CA ALA A 171 4.62 3.16 7.61
C ALA A 171 5.54 4.26 7.05
N THR A 172 5.12 4.92 5.96
CA THR A 172 5.79 6.08 5.39
C THR A 172 4.81 6.97 4.61
N ALA A 173 5.30 8.01 3.95
CA ALA A 173 4.49 8.90 3.13
C ALA A 173 4.36 8.35 1.71
N ARG A 174 3.23 8.62 1.03
CA ARG A 174 3.01 8.20 -0.36
C ARG A 174 4.05 8.81 -1.30
N HIS A 175 4.41 10.08 -1.12
CA HIS A 175 5.41 10.73 -1.97
C HIS A 175 6.83 10.17 -1.79
N CYS A 176 7.08 9.38 -0.75
CA CYS A 176 8.32 8.60 -0.61
C CYS A 176 8.35 7.37 -1.53
N MET A 177 7.23 7.07 -2.20
CA MET A 177 7.12 5.99 -3.16
C MET A 177 7.25 6.53 -4.59
N LYS A 178 8.23 6.03 -5.33
CA LYS A 178 8.34 6.13 -6.78
C LYS A 178 7.13 5.48 -7.46
N THR A 179 6.37 6.29 -8.18
CA THR A 179 5.24 5.88 -8.99
C THR A 179 5.57 5.91 -10.48
N LEU A 180 4.76 5.21 -11.27
CA LEU A 180 4.69 5.37 -12.72
C LEU A 180 4.18 6.78 -13.09
N PRO A 181 4.23 7.18 -14.38
CA PRO A 181 3.75 8.50 -14.81
C PRO A 181 2.28 8.81 -14.48
N ASP A 182 1.48 7.78 -14.19
CA ASP A 182 0.09 7.91 -13.73
C ASP A 182 -0.04 8.36 -12.26
N LYS A 183 1.07 8.48 -11.53
CA LYS A 183 1.19 8.90 -10.12
C LYS A 183 0.41 8.08 -9.10
N THR A 184 -0.23 7.01 -9.55
CA THR A 184 -1.16 6.20 -8.76
C THR A 184 -0.72 4.75 -8.69
N THR A 185 0.18 4.32 -9.58
CA THR A 185 0.77 2.99 -9.57
C THR A 185 2.21 3.06 -9.08
N ILE A 186 2.58 2.30 -8.05
CA ILE A 186 3.98 2.16 -7.61
C ILE A 186 4.81 1.53 -8.73
N ASP A 187 6.01 2.04 -9.01
CA ASP A 187 6.94 1.42 -9.96
C ASP A 187 7.49 0.11 -9.37
N PRO A 188 7.13 -1.08 -9.91
CA PRO A 188 7.59 -2.35 -9.36
C PRO A 188 9.10 -2.59 -9.57
N ASN A 189 9.75 -1.80 -10.44
CA ASN A 189 11.19 -1.89 -10.70
C ASN A 189 12.03 -1.01 -9.77
N ALA A 190 11.39 -0.23 -8.91
CA ALA A 190 12.09 0.58 -7.92
C ALA A 190 12.88 -0.32 -6.94
N ASN A 191 14.04 0.18 -6.51
CA ASN A 191 14.84 -0.49 -5.49
C ASN A 191 14.71 0.33 -4.21
N TYR A 192 14.10 -0.23 -3.17
CA TYR A 192 14.05 0.39 -1.84
C TYR A 192 14.93 -0.37 -0.86
N ARG A 193 15.46 0.36 0.12
CA ARG A 193 16.04 -0.20 1.34
C ARG A 193 15.74 0.69 2.55
N PHE A 194 15.62 0.06 3.71
CA PHE A 194 15.33 0.70 4.98
C PHE A 194 16.38 0.29 6.02
N ALA A 195 16.87 1.26 6.79
CA ALA A 195 17.77 1.02 7.92
C ALA A 195 17.15 1.57 9.21
N PRO A 196 16.63 0.71 10.10
CA PRO A 196 16.16 1.14 11.41
C PRO A 196 17.33 1.72 12.23
N GLY A 197 17.04 2.76 13.03
CA GLY A 197 18.03 3.40 13.91
C GLY A 197 19.18 4.12 13.20
N TRP A 198 19.09 4.30 11.88
CA TRP A 198 20.13 4.89 11.05
C TRP A 198 20.53 6.30 11.50
N TYR A 199 21.82 6.63 11.36
CA TYR A 199 22.34 7.97 11.63
C TYR A 199 23.72 8.19 11.01
N VAL A 200 24.14 9.47 10.98
CA VAL A 200 25.50 9.88 10.70
C VAL A 200 26.09 10.59 11.92
N ASP A 201 27.33 10.26 12.27
CA ASP A 201 28.12 10.98 13.26
C ASP A 201 29.57 11.21 12.78
N ALA A 202 30.45 11.68 13.67
CA ALA A 202 31.85 11.96 13.35
C ALA A 202 32.64 10.73 12.87
N SER A 203 32.17 9.51 13.17
CA SER A 203 32.79 8.25 12.72
C SER A 203 32.22 7.71 11.41
N GLY A 204 31.16 8.34 10.88
CA GLY A 204 30.59 8.02 9.57
C GLY A 204 29.10 7.70 9.61
N GLU A 205 28.63 7.02 8.56
CA GLU A 205 27.26 6.52 8.45
C GLU A 205 27.11 5.19 9.17
N HIS A 206 26.01 5.02 9.90
CA HIS A 206 25.72 3.85 10.70
C HIS A 206 24.32 3.32 10.42
N ALA A 207 24.23 2.02 10.11
CA ALA A 207 22.99 1.26 10.03
C ALA A 207 23.05 0.11 11.08
N PRO A 208 22.78 0.40 12.37
CA PRO A 208 23.09 -0.51 13.48
C PRO A 208 22.33 -1.85 13.42
N TYR A 209 21.20 -1.88 12.73
CA TYR A 209 20.37 -3.08 12.53
C TYR A 209 20.44 -3.62 11.09
N GLY A 210 21.30 -3.05 10.25
CA GLY A 210 21.45 -3.44 8.85
C GLY A 210 20.39 -2.82 7.91
N TRP A 211 20.38 -3.31 6.68
CA TRP A 211 19.51 -2.85 5.60
C TRP A 211 18.50 -3.93 5.20
N PHE A 212 17.23 -3.56 5.27
CA PHE A 212 16.08 -4.36 4.83
C PHE A 212 15.61 -3.85 3.47
N THR A 213 15.52 -4.72 2.48
CA THR A 213 15.03 -4.37 1.12
C THR A 213 13.52 -4.55 1.06
N TRP A 214 12.81 -3.86 0.17
CA TRP A 214 11.37 -4.09 0.02
C TRP A 214 11.03 -5.37 -0.76
N ARG A 215 9.83 -5.92 -0.52
CA ARG A 215 9.19 -6.96 -1.35
C ARG A 215 7.84 -6.54 -1.93
N GLY A 216 7.26 -5.48 -1.40
CA GLY A 216 6.07 -4.85 -1.94
C GLY A 216 5.63 -3.67 -1.09
N ALA A 217 4.64 -2.94 -1.56
CA ALA A 217 4.10 -1.78 -0.86
C ALA A 217 2.69 -1.47 -1.36
N ALA A 218 1.95 -0.67 -0.61
CA ALA A 218 0.69 -0.08 -1.03
C ALA A 218 0.62 1.39 -0.65
N ILE A 219 -0.06 2.19 -1.48
CA ILE A 219 -0.24 3.62 -1.29
C ILE A 219 -1.72 3.97 -1.26
N THR A 220 -2.08 5.00 -0.51
CA THR A 220 -3.42 5.59 -0.55
C THR A 220 -3.67 6.23 -1.93
N PRO A 221 -4.93 6.34 -2.36
CA PRO A 221 -5.27 7.03 -3.60
C PRO A 221 -4.71 8.45 -3.62
N GLU A 222 -4.23 8.89 -4.78
CA GLU A 222 -3.85 10.29 -4.93
C GLU A 222 -5.09 11.18 -4.91
N ASN A 223 -5.06 12.19 -4.06
CA ASN A 223 -5.86 13.38 -4.18
C ASN A 223 -4.88 14.57 -4.33
N ASP A 224 -5.34 15.72 -4.82
CA ASP A 224 -4.48 16.91 -5.00
C ASP A 224 -4.03 17.56 -3.65
N GLN A 225 -4.24 16.86 -2.52
CA GLN A 225 -4.04 17.34 -1.15
C GLN A 225 -3.01 16.45 -0.39
N GLN A 226 -2.51 16.92 0.77
CA GLN A 226 -1.51 16.20 1.58
C GLN A 226 -2.15 15.25 2.62
N ASN A 227 -3.47 15.28 2.73
CA ASN A 227 -4.26 14.59 3.74
C ASN A 227 -4.32 13.06 3.60
N ASP A 228 -4.11 12.53 2.39
CA ASP A 228 -4.00 11.09 2.11
C ASP A 228 -2.59 10.71 1.60
N ASP A 229 -1.55 11.32 2.15
CA ASP A 229 -0.14 11.05 1.81
C ASP A 229 0.43 9.86 2.61
N THR A 230 -0.14 8.66 2.48
CA THR A 230 0.26 7.47 3.26
C THR A 230 0.68 6.30 2.37
N ALA A 231 1.73 5.61 2.79
CA ALA A 231 2.15 4.34 2.23
C ALA A 231 2.50 3.32 3.33
N PHE A 232 2.32 2.05 3.02
CA PHE A 232 2.91 0.95 3.78
C PHE A 232 3.83 0.13 2.90
N ILE A 233 4.98 -0.29 3.42
CA ILE A 233 5.98 -1.10 2.72
C ILE A 233 6.18 -2.42 3.48
N ALA A 234 6.13 -3.54 2.78
CA ALA A 234 6.61 -4.82 3.29
C ALA A 234 8.10 -5.00 2.93
N VAL A 235 8.94 -5.26 3.92
CA VAL A 235 10.38 -5.53 3.70
C VAL A 235 10.72 -7.02 3.75
N ASN A 236 11.76 -7.43 3.04
CA ASN A 236 12.34 -8.77 3.13
C ASN A 236 13.04 -8.96 4.49
N PRO A 237 12.93 -10.15 5.09
CA PRO A 237 13.74 -10.50 6.25
C PRO A 237 15.22 -10.35 5.94
N GLN A 238 16.01 -9.91 6.91
CA GLN A 238 17.46 -9.86 6.80
C GLN A 238 18.04 -11.03 7.59
N ASN A 239 18.81 -11.90 6.92
CA ASN A 239 19.39 -13.10 7.54
C ASN A 239 18.33 -13.98 8.25
N GLY A 240 17.14 -14.09 7.64
CA GLY A 240 16.02 -14.85 8.19
C GLY A 240 15.30 -14.19 9.38
N LYS A 241 15.62 -12.94 9.72
CA LYS A 241 14.97 -12.18 10.80
C LYS A 241 14.05 -11.11 10.24
N HIS A 242 12.82 -11.06 10.76
CA HIS A 242 11.86 -10.00 10.46
C HIS A 242 12.26 -8.69 11.13
N VAL A 243 11.97 -7.56 10.50
CA VAL A 243 12.43 -6.26 11.02
C VAL A 243 11.82 -5.95 12.39
N GLN A 244 10.52 -6.23 12.58
CA GLN A 244 9.82 -6.02 13.86
C GLN A 244 10.42 -6.87 14.99
N ASP A 245 10.86 -8.10 14.71
CA ASP A 245 11.48 -8.95 15.73
C ASP A 245 12.84 -8.43 16.19
N VAL A 246 13.55 -7.73 15.30
CA VAL A 246 14.87 -7.16 15.57
C VAL A 246 14.77 -5.85 16.35
N VAL A 247 13.83 -4.97 15.99
CA VAL A 247 13.82 -3.59 16.51
C VAL A 247 12.56 -3.19 17.27
N GLY A 248 11.62 -4.12 17.44
CA GLY A 248 10.28 -3.82 17.93
C GLY A 248 9.46 -3.05 16.88
N SER A 249 8.36 -2.46 17.32
CA SER A 249 7.50 -1.64 16.47
C SER A 249 6.74 -0.58 17.26
N ALA A 250 6.39 0.51 16.59
CA ALA A 250 5.32 1.37 17.07
C ALA A 250 3.99 0.59 17.08
N GLY A 251 3.13 0.89 18.05
CA GLY A 251 1.72 0.59 17.88
C GLY A 251 1.14 1.42 16.74
N ILE A 252 -0.02 1.05 16.23
CA ILE A 252 -0.71 1.82 15.19
C ILE A 252 -2.14 2.10 15.62
N ALA A 253 -2.64 3.29 15.33
CA ALA A 253 -4.04 3.63 15.54
C ALA A 253 -4.65 4.25 14.28
N PHE A 254 -5.85 3.77 13.92
CA PHE A 254 -6.64 4.24 12.80
C PHE A 254 -7.89 4.96 13.31
N ASN A 255 -8.35 5.94 12.55
CA ASN A 255 -9.50 6.78 12.91
C ASN A 255 -9.38 7.31 14.34
N ALA A 256 -8.15 7.63 14.76
CA ALA A 256 -7.87 8.10 16.10
C ALA A 256 -8.45 9.51 16.29
N ALA A 257 -8.97 9.78 17.49
CA ALA A 257 -9.21 11.15 17.91
C ALA A 257 -7.88 11.90 17.94
N LEU A 258 -7.90 13.20 17.62
CA LEU A 258 -6.69 14.02 17.68
C LEU A 258 -6.30 14.24 19.16
N PRO A 259 -5.09 13.82 19.57
CA PRO A 259 -4.60 14.12 20.91
C PRO A 259 -4.26 15.61 21.03
N SER A 260 -4.16 16.11 22.25
CA SER A 260 -3.80 17.51 22.52
C SER A 260 -2.41 17.81 22.01
N ASN A 261 -1.47 16.88 22.24
CA ASN A 261 -0.11 16.92 21.71
C ASN A 261 0.16 15.72 20.81
N VAL A 262 0.85 15.99 19.72
CA VAL A 262 1.39 14.96 18.82
C VAL A 262 2.89 15.15 18.70
N ALA A 263 3.61 14.06 18.46
CA ALA A 263 5.05 14.09 18.24
C ALA A 263 5.40 13.59 16.85
N PHE A 264 5.96 14.46 16.02
CA PHE A 264 6.46 14.12 14.71
C PHE A 264 7.91 13.66 14.85
N ALA A 265 8.26 12.49 14.29
CA ALA A 265 9.62 12.00 14.30
C ALA A 265 10.12 11.78 12.88
N GLY A 266 11.35 12.22 12.59
CA GLY A 266 11.92 12.12 11.25
C GLY A 266 13.44 12.16 11.28
N ILE A 267 14.09 11.77 10.19
CA ILE A 267 15.53 11.94 10.00
C ILE A 267 15.76 12.97 8.87
N PRO A 268 15.90 14.26 9.18
CA PRO A 268 16.17 15.27 8.16
C PRO A 268 17.52 14.99 7.47
N GLY A 269 17.59 15.22 6.16
CA GLY A 269 18.75 14.84 5.36
C GLY A 269 19.95 15.80 5.51
N ASP A 270 19.73 17.01 6.01
CA ASP A 270 20.76 18.00 6.32
C ASP A 270 21.47 17.71 7.66
N VAL A 271 20.75 17.19 8.65
CA VAL A 271 21.29 16.81 9.97
C VAL A 271 21.67 15.33 10.08
N ASN A 272 21.01 14.45 9.30
CA ASN A 272 21.22 12.99 9.29
C ASN A 272 21.13 12.30 10.66
N GLN A 273 20.25 12.81 11.51
CA GLN A 273 19.98 12.29 12.85
C GLN A 273 18.49 12.29 13.11
N LEU A 274 18.04 11.42 14.03
CA LEU A 274 16.64 11.37 14.43
C LEU A 274 16.26 12.62 15.23
N HIS A 275 15.25 13.32 14.74
CA HIS A 275 14.64 14.50 15.35
C HIS A 275 13.21 14.16 15.73
N VAL A 276 12.77 14.64 16.90
CA VAL A 276 11.39 14.50 17.39
C VAL A 276 10.89 15.87 17.82
N CYS A 277 9.74 16.28 17.28
CA CYS A 277 9.08 17.53 17.58
C CYS A 277 7.69 17.26 18.17
N GLU A 278 7.52 17.52 19.45
CA GLU A 278 6.25 17.40 20.16
C GLU A 278 5.62 18.77 20.33
N GLN A 279 4.42 18.96 19.81
CA GLN A 279 3.70 20.24 19.85
C GLN A 279 2.18 20.00 19.95
N PRO A 280 1.42 21.00 20.42
CA PRO A 280 -0.03 20.97 20.33
C PRO A 280 -0.51 20.86 18.87
N ALA A 281 -1.51 20.01 18.64
CA ALA A 281 -2.04 19.74 17.31
C ALA A 281 -3.41 20.40 17.06
N HIS A 282 -3.78 20.51 15.79
CA HIS A 282 -5.14 20.77 15.35
C HIS A 282 -5.43 20.11 14.01
N TRP A 283 -6.71 19.93 13.69
CA TRP A 283 -7.13 19.52 12.36
C TRP A 283 -6.97 20.67 11.36
N GLY A 284 -6.40 20.38 10.20
CA GLY A 284 -6.40 21.27 9.04
C GLY A 284 -7.79 21.33 8.39
N GLN A 285 -8.02 22.34 7.56
CA GLN A 285 -9.32 22.58 6.90
C GLN A 285 -9.58 21.71 5.66
N GLU A 286 -8.61 20.88 5.28
CA GLU A 286 -8.75 19.93 4.17
C GLU A 286 -9.79 18.84 4.47
N ASN A 287 -10.26 18.13 3.43
CA ASN A 287 -11.21 17.03 3.58
C ASN A 287 -10.74 15.79 2.80
N PRO A 288 -10.30 14.71 3.47
CA PRO A 288 -10.20 14.58 4.94
C PRO A 288 -9.20 15.55 5.58
N PRO A 289 -9.30 15.86 6.89
CA PRO A 289 -8.41 16.82 7.51
C PRO A 289 -7.06 16.16 7.86
N GLN A 290 -5.99 16.88 7.52
CA GLN A 290 -4.62 16.59 7.95
C GLN A 290 -4.36 17.00 9.40
N ILE A 291 -3.35 16.41 10.04
CA ILE A 291 -2.85 16.81 11.35
C ILE A 291 -1.85 17.94 11.16
N LEU A 292 -2.07 19.08 11.82
CA LEU A 292 -1.19 20.25 11.78
C LEU A 292 -0.66 20.60 13.18
N LEU A 293 0.62 20.97 13.28
CA LEU A 293 1.20 21.50 14.52
C LEU A 293 0.88 22.99 14.68
N ARG A 294 0.39 23.41 15.86
CA ARG A 294 0.08 24.83 16.16
C ARG A 294 1.31 25.73 16.20
N SER A 295 2.51 25.16 16.32
CA SER A 295 3.78 25.88 16.35
C SER A 295 4.80 25.15 15.49
N SER A 296 5.74 25.92 14.93
CA SER A 296 6.82 25.38 14.12
C SER A 296 7.79 24.56 14.95
N CYS A 297 8.37 23.55 14.33
CA CYS A 297 9.49 22.79 14.87
C CYS A 297 10.79 23.54 14.55
N ASP A 298 11.03 24.71 15.15
CA ASP A 298 12.21 25.54 14.80
C ASP A 298 13.49 25.05 15.49
N GLY A 299 14.66 25.40 14.92
CA GLY A 299 15.97 25.17 15.52
C GLY A 299 16.46 23.72 15.42
N ASP A 300 17.08 23.20 16.49
CA ASP A 300 17.65 21.85 16.48
C ASP A 300 16.61 20.73 16.29
N SER A 301 15.30 21.02 16.32
CA SER A 301 14.18 20.09 16.07
C SER A 301 13.56 20.19 14.67
N GLU A 302 14.18 20.95 13.75
CA GLU A 302 13.67 21.14 12.39
C GLU A 302 13.50 19.82 11.63
N LEU A 303 12.29 19.58 11.15
CA LEU A 303 11.93 18.46 10.27
C LEU A 303 12.06 18.92 8.81
N ALA A 304 13.29 18.99 8.32
CA ALA A 304 13.60 19.36 6.93
C ALA A 304 13.42 18.18 5.95
N GLY A 305 13.67 18.41 4.65
CA GLY A 305 13.61 17.38 3.62
C GLY A 305 14.39 16.12 4.00
N GLY A 306 13.79 14.95 3.78
CA GLY A 306 14.29 13.66 4.26
C GLY A 306 13.62 13.16 5.55
N ALA A 307 13.03 14.05 6.35
CA ALA A 307 12.20 13.66 7.50
C ALA A 307 10.84 13.07 7.07
N SER A 308 10.35 13.41 5.87
CA SER A 308 9.08 12.93 5.31
C SER A 308 8.89 11.42 5.45
N GLY A 309 7.66 11.01 5.73
CA GLY A 309 7.27 9.63 5.99
C GLY A 309 7.60 9.11 7.39
N GLY A 310 8.26 9.93 8.22
CA GLY A 310 8.43 9.59 9.62
C GLY A 310 7.11 9.57 10.39
N GLY A 311 7.06 8.79 11.48
CA GLY A 311 5.84 8.56 12.25
C GLY A 311 5.35 9.80 13.00
N VAL A 312 4.03 9.85 13.22
CA VAL A 312 3.35 10.88 14.01
C VAL A 312 2.68 10.21 15.18
N TYR A 313 3.17 10.48 16.39
CA TYR A 313 2.79 9.74 17.57
C TYR A 313 1.79 10.48 18.44
N ASP A 314 0.86 9.72 19.03
CA ASP A 314 -0.01 10.18 20.11
C ASP A 314 0.82 10.42 21.39
N ALA A 315 1.26 11.66 21.57
CA ALA A 315 2.13 12.04 22.69
C ALA A 315 1.37 11.98 24.01
N ASP A 316 0.09 12.36 24.04
CA ASP A 316 -0.73 12.27 25.24
C ASP A 316 -0.83 10.82 25.75
N ALA A 317 -1.07 9.84 24.86
CA ALA A 317 -1.07 8.43 25.23
C ALA A 317 0.30 7.98 25.77
N PHE A 318 1.39 8.41 25.14
CA PHE A 318 2.74 8.09 25.61
C PHE A 318 3.00 8.64 27.02
N ARG A 319 2.71 9.93 27.26
CA ARG A 319 2.90 10.60 28.56
C ARG A 319 2.07 9.96 29.67
N ASN A 320 0.92 9.39 29.32
CA ASN A 320 0.05 8.67 30.25
C ASN A 320 0.41 7.18 30.43
N GLY A 321 1.54 6.73 29.87
CA GLY A 321 2.00 5.34 29.98
C GLY A 321 1.24 4.35 29.09
N GLY A 322 0.44 4.84 28.14
CA GLY A 322 -0.33 4.02 27.20
C GLY A 322 0.53 3.34 26.12
N GLY A 323 1.76 3.79 25.90
CA GLY A 323 2.66 3.29 24.85
C GLY A 323 2.79 4.26 23.67
N VAL A 324 3.61 3.89 22.68
CA VAL A 324 3.83 4.68 21.46
C VAL A 324 2.88 4.18 20.37
N TYR A 325 1.99 5.06 19.89
CA TYR A 325 1.08 4.75 18.80
C TYR A 325 1.26 5.74 17.66
N ASP A 326 1.58 5.22 16.49
CA ASP A 326 1.63 5.96 15.23
C ASP A 326 0.20 6.18 14.73
N ILE A 327 -0.14 7.43 14.47
CA ILE A 327 -1.46 7.89 14.05
C ILE A 327 -1.44 8.55 12.66
N GLY A 328 -0.27 8.63 12.03
CA GLY A 328 -0.13 9.24 10.71
C GLY A 328 1.30 9.28 10.20
N SER A 329 1.46 9.61 8.91
CA SER A 329 2.75 9.79 8.27
C SER A 329 3.05 11.27 8.05
N TYR A 330 4.27 11.72 8.39
CA TYR A 330 4.70 13.10 8.13
C TYR A 330 4.75 13.39 6.62
N SER A 331 3.89 14.29 6.13
CA SER A 331 3.79 14.65 4.71
C SER A 331 4.77 15.76 4.30
N GLY A 332 5.24 16.56 5.26
CA GLY A 332 6.08 17.73 5.04
C GLY A 332 5.45 18.99 5.61
N SER A 333 5.70 20.14 4.99
CA SER A 333 5.12 21.41 5.45
C SER A 333 3.84 21.75 4.68
N TYR A 334 2.80 22.13 5.41
CA TYR A 334 1.65 22.87 4.89
C TYR A 334 1.74 24.32 5.37
N LEU A 335 1.95 25.25 4.44
CA LEU A 335 2.33 26.63 4.76
C LEU A 335 3.59 26.64 5.66
N ASN A 336 3.48 27.14 6.89
CA ASN A 336 4.55 27.19 7.88
C ASN A 336 4.40 26.15 9.01
N GLN A 337 3.51 25.18 8.85
CA GLN A 337 3.21 24.15 9.86
C GLN A 337 3.66 22.79 9.34
N ALA A 338 4.20 21.95 10.24
CA ALA A 338 4.39 20.55 9.94
C ALA A 338 3.01 19.88 9.78
N ALA A 339 2.88 19.09 8.72
CA ALA A 339 1.64 18.48 8.29
C ALA A 339 1.78 16.98 8.11
N ALA A 340 0.73 16.24 8.46
CA ALA A 340 0.69 14.81 8.33
C ALA A 340 -0.67 14.28 7.87
N ALA A 341 -0.61 13.26 7.04
CA ALA A 341 -1.75 12.42 6.72
C ALA A 341 -2.08 11.54 7.94
N SER A 342 -3.29 11.68 8.48
CA SER A 342 -3.77 10.80 9.56
C SER A 342 -4.15 9.43 9.01
N PHE A 343 -3.91 8.36 9.77
CA PHE A 343 -4.35 7.01 9.37
C PHE A 343 -5.87 6.86 9.49
N ARG A 344 -6.56 6.85 8.35
CA ARG A 344 -8.02 6.69 8.21
C ARG A 344 -8.37 5.36 7.54
N ASP A 345 -9.64 5.18 7.16
CA ASP A 345 -10.16 3.96 6.53
C ASP A 345 -9.40 3.55 5.26
N GLU A 346 -8.94 4.52 4.46
CA GLU A 346 -8.09 4.28 3.30
C GLU A 346 -6.74 3.68 3.73
N ALA A 347 -6.13 4.23 4.78
CA ALA A 347 -4.89 3.71 5.37
C ALA A 347 -5.10 2.30 5.97
N VAL A 348 -6.26 2.00 6.57
CA VAL A 348 -6.61 0.65 7.05
C VAL A 348 -6.55 -0.35 5.90
N THR A 349 -7.11 0.03 4.75
CA THR A 349 -7.19 -0.84 3.56
C THR A 349 -5.81 -1.23 3.07
N ILE A 350 -4.92 -0.24 2.88
CA ILE A 350 -3.57 -0.49 2.37
C ILE A 350 -2.64 -1.11 3.43
N TYR A 351 -2.84 -0.79 4.72
CA TYR A 351 -2.14 -1.44 5.83
C TYR A 351 -2.44 -2.93 5.86
N ARG A 352 -3.71 -3.32 5.77
CA ARG A 352 -4.09 -4.75 5.75
C ARG A 352 -3.55 -5.48 4.53
N ALA A 353 -3.51 -4.81 3.38
CA ALA A 353 -2.95 -5.38 2.16
C ALA A 353 -1.43 -5.64 2.26
N VAL A 354 -0.70 -4.81 3.01
CA VAL A 354 0.76 -4.93 3.18
C VAL A 354 1.12 -5.79 4.39
N GLY A 355 0.58 -5.44 5.56
CA GLY A 355 0.99 -5.96 6.86
C GLY A 355 0.25 -7.19 7.34
N GLY A 356 -0.83 -7.58 6.66
CA GLY A 356 -1.80 -8.52 7.20
C GLY A 356 -2.72 -7.85 8.23
N SER A 357 -3.90 -8.42 8.42
CA SER A 357 -4.91 -7.91 9.33
C SER A 357 -4.62 -8.28 10.78
N GLN A 358 -4.02 -7.36 11.55
CA GLN A 358 -4.00 -7.38 13.03
C GLN A 358 -5.45 -7.32 13.57
N GLY A 359 -6.09 -8.47 13.48
CA GLY A 359 -7.53 -8.70 13.44
C GLY A 359 -7.80 -10.14 13.01
N ASN A 360 -7.12 -11.07 13.69
CA ASN A 360 -7.14 -12.53 13.54
C ASN A 360 -6.62 -13.02 12.18
N GLY A 361 -5.59 -13.86 12.18
CA GLY A 361 -4.90 -14.39 11.01
C GLY A 361 -5.74 -15.20 10.00
N ASP A 362 -7.06 -15.09 9.96
CA ASP A 362 -7.92 -15.70 8.95
C ASP A 362 -8.92 -14.66 8.40
N VAL A 363 -9.13 -14.63 7.08
CA VAL A 363 -10.26 -13.92 6.47
C VAL A 363 -11.45 -14.86 6.36
N VAL A 364 -12.54 -14.53 7.05
CA VAL A 364 -13.80 -15.27 6.99
C VAL A 364 -14.65 -14.78 5.80
N LEU A 365 -14.93 -15.64 4.84
CA LEU A 365 -15.92 -15.39 3.80
C LEU A 365 -17.30 -15.69 4.40
N LYS A 366 -18.22 -14.73 4.32
CA LYS A 366 -19.61 -14.85 4.83
C LYS A 366 -20.57 -15.17 3.69
N PRO A 367 -21.71 -15.84 3.96
CA PRO A 367 -22.71 -16.08 2.93
C PRO A 367 -23.13 -14.78 2.22
N GLY A 368 -23.26 -14.84 0.88
CA GLY A 368 -23.43 -13.68 0.01
C GLY A 368 -22.11 -13.09 -0.50
N PHE A 369 -20.96 -13.68 -0.16
CA PHE A 369 -19.67 -13.31 -0.76
C PHE A 369 -19.59 -13.75 -2.22
N THR A 370 -19.12 -12.86 -3.09
CA THR A 370 -18.85 -13.13 -4.51
C THR A 370 -17.48 -12.58 -4.91
N MET A 371 -16.69 -13.36 -5.64
CA MET A 371 -15.39 -12.98 -6.17
C MET A 371 -15.34 -13.23 -7.69
N LYS A 372 -15.06 -12.21 -8.48
CA LYS A 372 -14.97 -12.31 -9.95
C LYS A 372 -13.58 -12.80 -10.38
N ALA A 373 -13.50 -13.35 -11.58
CA ALA A 373 -12.22 -13.66 -12.21
C ALA A 373 -11.32 -12.42 -12.31
N GLY A 374 -10.05 -12.58 -11.91
CA GLY A 374 -9.07 -11.52 -11.73
C GLY A 374 -9.01 -10.91 -10.31
N SER A 375 -9.92 -11.27 -9.40
CA SER A 375 -9.93 -10.78 -8.02
C SER A 375 -9.24 -11.74 -7.05
N SER A 376 -8.86 -11.22 -5.88
CA SER A 376 -8.22 -11.98 -4.81
C SER A 376 -8.66 -11.55 -3.41
N VAL A 377 -8.50 -12.46 -2.45
CA VAL A 377 -8.63 -12.26 -1.02
C VAL A 377 -7.32 -12.68 -0.36
N ALA A 378 -6.78 -11.86 0.53
CA ALA A 378 -5.54 -12.15 1.25
C ALA A 378 -5.80 -12.27 2.76
N ALA A 379 -5.20 -13.27 3.40
CA ALA A 379 -5.18 -13.48 4.84
C ALA A 379 -3.75 -13.84 5.26
N GLY A 380 -3.07 -12.95 5.99
CA GLY A 380 -1.63 -13.07 6.23
C GLY A 380 -0.85 -13.20 4.92
N GLY A 381 0.12 -14.12 4.88
CA GLY A 381 0.89 -14.46 3.67
C GLY A 381 0.16 -15.34 2.64
N THR A 382 -1.14 -15.56 2.83
CA THR A 382 -1.97 -16.43 1.98
C THR A 382 -2.87 -15.58 1.09
N THR A 383 -2.88 -15.85 -0.21
CA THR A 383 -3.73 -15.18 -1.20
C THR A 383 -4.58 -16.20 -1.95
N LEU A 384 -5.89 -16.10 -1.82
CA LEU A 384 -6.86 -16.81 -2.66
C LEU A 384 -7.21 -15.94 -3.87
N THR A 385 -6.88 -16.38 -5.08
CA THR A 385 -7.12 -15.67 -6.34
C THR A 385 -8.02 -16.49 -7.24
N LEU A 386 -9.11 -15.91 -7.75
CA LEU A 386 -9.80 -16.49 -8.91
C LEU A 386 -9.15 -15.92 -10.16
N GLN A 387 -8.35 -16.71 -10.86
CA GLN A 387 -7.64 -16.27 -12.06
C GLN A 387 -8.60 -16.01 -13.23
N LYS A 388 -8.15 -15.22 -14.22
CA LYS A 388 -8.96 -14.85 -15.40
C LYS A 388 -9.40 -16.04 -16.25
N ASN A 389 -8.66 -17.13 -16.22
CA ASN A 389 -8.97 -18.39 -16.91
C ASN A 389 -9.94 -19.28 -16.10
N GLY A 390 -10.41 -18.82 -14.94
CA GLY A 390 -11.30 -19.58 -14.06
C GLY A 390 -10.60 -20.60 -13.17
N GLN A 391 -9.29 -20.49 -12.96
CA GLN A 391 -8.61 -21.28 -11.93
C GLN A 391 -8.72 -20.58 -10.56
N LEU A 392 -9.25 -21.26 -9.54
CA LEU A 392 -9.12 -20.79 -8.16
C LEU A 392 -7.76 -21.24 -7.62
N HIS A 393 -6.92 -20.29 -7.24
CA HIS A 393 -5.55 -20.52 -6.81
C HIS A 393 -5.39 -19.98 -5.39
N LEU A 394 -4.93 -20.83 -4.47
CA LEU A 394 -4.51 -20.44 -3.14
C LEU A 394 -2.98 -20.44 -3.10
N ASN A 395 -2.37 -19.25 -3.03
CA ASN A 395 -0.94 -19.09 -2.81
C ASN A 395 -0.69 -18.90 -1.32
N GLY A 396 0.20 -19.68 -0.72
CA GLY A 396 0.43 -19.63 0.72
C GLY A 396 1.91 -19.79 1.08
N PRO A 397 2.32 -19.40 2.30
CA PRO A 397 3.72 -19.44 2.73
C PRO A 397 4.29 -20.87 2.82
N ARG A 398 3.41 -21.89 2.85
CA ARG A 398 3.81 -23.31 2.95
C ARG A 398 3.71 -24.04 1.63
N ARG A 399 2.58 -23.90 0.92
CA ARG A 399 2.24 -24.63 -0.31
C ARG A 399 1.20 -23.86 -1.11
N ASP A 400 1.22 -24.07 -2.42
CA ASP A 400 0.19 -23.60 -3.34
C ASP A 400 -0.85 -24.72 -3.60
N TRP A 401 -2.11 -24.33 -3.82
CA TRP A 401 -3.21 -25.21 -4.19
C TRP A 401 -4.06 -24.57 -5.29
N TRP A 402 -4.68 -25.39 -6.14
CA TRP A 402 -5.62 -24.90 -7.15
C TRP A 402 -6.78 -25.88 -7.42
N SER A 403 -7.91 -25.35 -7.89
CA SER A 403 -9.17 -26.08 -8.05
C SER A 403 -9.26 -27.06 -9.24
N GLY A 404 -8.24 -27.13 -10.12
CA GLY A 404 -8.21 -28.03 -11.30
C GLY A 404 -7.74 -27.35 -12.59
N GLN A 405 -7.95 -28.01 -13.74
CA GLN A 405 -7.59 -27.50 -15.08
C GLN A 405 -8.55 -26.37 -15.51
N PRO A 406 -8.05 -25.18 -15.89
CA PRO A 406 -8.88 -24.02 -16.22
C PRO A 406 -9.14 -23.85 -17.72
N ASP A 407 -10.34 -23.37 -18.07
CA ASP A 407 -10.74 -22.71 -19.34
C ASP A 407 -12.18 -22.19 -19.20
N ILE A 408 -12.47 -21.46 -18.11
CA ILE A 408 -13.82 -21.00 -17.77
C ILE A 408 -13.91 -19.48 -17.94
N ASP A 409 -14.60 -19.03 -18.99
CA ASP A 409 -14.81 -17.62 -19.26
C ASP A 409 -15.85 -17.00 -18.33
N GLY A 410 -15.61 -15.76 -17.90
CA GLY A 410 -16.51 -15.02 -17.02
C GLY A 410 -16.68 -15.64 -15.61
N ALA A 411 -15.69 -16.41 -15.14
CA ALA A 411 -15.82 -17.14 -13.88
C ALA A 411 -16.09 -16.23 -12.67
N HIS A 412 -16.89 -16.73 -11.73
CA HIS A 412 -17.07 -16.12 -10.41
C HIS A 412 -17.22 -17.19 -9.33
N LEU A 413 -16.77 -16.86 -8.12
CA LEU A 413 -16.81 -17.71 -6.94
C LEU A 413 -17.79 -17.13 -5.92
N ASP A 414 -18.79 -17.91 -5.54
CA ASP A 414 -19.84 -17.50 -4.62
C ASP A 414 -19.86 -18.38 -3.36
N PHE A 415 -19.93 -17.73 -2.20
CA PHE A 415 -20.26 -18.42 -0.96
C PHE A 415 -21.73 -18.23 -0.62
N GLN A 416 -22.49 -19.31 -0.70
CA GLN A 416 -23.94 -19.31 -0.68
C GLN A 416 -24.52 -19.47 0.73
N SER A 417 -25.79 -19.11 0.91
CA SER A 417 -26.50 -19.19 2.20
C SER A 417 -26.73 -20.62 2.69
N ASP A 418 -26.65 -21.60 1.80
CA ASP A 418 -26.69 -23.02 2.11
C ASP A 418 -25.34 -23.57 2.61
N GLY A 419 -24.30 -22.73 2.68
CA GLY A 419 -22.96 -23.10 3.13
C GLY A 419 -22.07 -23.70 2.04
N ASN A 420 -22.49 -23.64 0.76
CA ASN A 420 -21.68 -24.12 -0.34
C ASN A 420 -20.80 -23.00 -0.93
N LEU A 421 -19.56 -23.33 -1.30
CA LEU A 421 -18.67 -22.45 -2.04
C LEU A 421 -18.59 -22.98 -3.47
N VAL A 422 -19.11 -22.21 -4.41
CA VAL A 422 -19.36 -22.64 -5.80
C VAL A 422 -18.69 -21.68 -6.77
N MET A 423 -17.99 -22.23 -7.75
CA MET A 423 -17.48 -21.50 -8.89
C MET A 423 -18.39 -21.73 -10.09
N TYR A 424 -18.86 -20.64 -10.66
CA TYR A 424 -19.71 -20.58 -11.83
C TYR A 424 -18.97 -19.99 -13.02
N ASP A 425 -19.40 -20.31 -14.24
CA ASP A 425 -19.05 -19.57 -15.45
C ASP A 425 -19.93 -18.33 -15.65
N GLY A 426 -19.62 -17.55 -16.70
CA GLY A 426 -20.42 -16.36 -17.05
C GLY A 426 -21.87 -16.64 -17.43
N ASN A 427 -22.24 -17.90 -17.70
CA ASN A 427 -23.62 -18.32 -18.00
C ASN A 427 -24.36 -18.87 -16.77
N GLY A 428 -23.71 -18.92 -15.61
CA GLY A 428 -24.28 -19.46 -14.36
C GLY A 428 -24.21 -20.99 -14.24
N THR A 429 -23.40 -21.67 -15.06
CA THR A 429 -23.16 -23.11 -14.91
C THR A 429 -22.11 -23.34 -13.82
N ALA A 430 -22.37 -24.24 -12.86
CA ALA A 430 -21.41 -24.60 -11.83
C ALA A 430 -20.30 -25.52 -12.40
N HIS A 431 -19.05 -25.14 -12.23
CA HIS A 431 -17.87 -25.90 -12.72
C HIS A 431 -17.05 -26.51 -11.59
N TRP A 432 -17.03 -25.86 -10.43
CA TRP A 432 -16.40 -26.39 -9.24
C TRP A 432 -17.27 -26.04 -8.04
N ALA A 433 -17.37 -26.95 -7.09
CA ALA A 433 -17.94 -26.66 -5.79
C ALA A 433 -17.34 -27.62 -4.76
N LEU A 434 -17.42 -27.24 -3.49
CA LEU A 434 -17.02 -28.10 -2.38
C LEU A 434 -17.71 -29.49 -2.45
N ASN A 435 -18.95 -29.54 -2.92
CA ASN A 435 -19.73 -30.77 -3.06
C ASN A 435 -19.62 -31.47 -4.43
N LEU A 436 -18.95 -30.87 -5.43
CA LEU A 436 -18.82 -31.42 -6.78
C LEU A 436 -17.49 -32.13 -7.02
N ASN A 437 -16.39 -31.70 -6.39
CA ASN A 437 -15.03 -32.21 -6.64
C ASN A 437 -14.46 -33.02 -5.46
N ASN A 438 -15.22 -34.02 -5.04
CA ASN A 438 -15.06 -34.83 -3.84
C ASN A 438 -14.14 -36.06 -4.00
N ARG A 439 -12.90 -35.87 -4.50
CA ARG A 439 -11.94 -37.00 -4.58
C ARG A 439 -11.40 -37.46 -3.22
N GLU A 440 -11.50 -36.64 -2.17
CA GLU A 440 -10.97 -36.92 -0.82
C GLU A 440 -11.93 -36.34 0.24
N GLY A 441 -12.89 -37.15 0.71
CA GLY A 441 -13.71 -36.86 1.92
C GLY A 441 -14.49 -35.54 1.91
N GLY A 442 -15.61 -35.49 1.18
CA GLY A 442 -16.36 -34.24 0.96
C GLY A 442 -17.06 -33.65 2.20
N ALA A 443 -16.91 -32.34 2.39
CA ALA A 443 -17.84 -31.55 3.21
C ALA A 443 -19.25 -31.67 2.64
N THR A 444 -20.23 -31.95 3.49
CA THR A 444 -21.63 -31.67 3.16
C THR A 444 -21.88 -30.19 3.46
N PRO A 445 -22.17 -29.34 2.46
CA PRO A 445 -22.52 -27.95 2.71
C PRO A 445 -23.75 -27.91 3.61
N VAL A 446 -23.66 -27.17 4.72
CA VAL A 446 -24.78 -26.95 5.62
C VAL A 446 -24.90 -25.47 5.93
N ALA A 447 -26.14 -24.97 5.99
CA ALA A 447 -26.41 -23.61 6.39
C ALA A 447 -25.76 -23.29 7.75
N GLY A 448 -25.13 -22.13 7.86
CA GLY A 448 -24.33 -21.73 9.02
C GLY A 448 -22.87 -22.19 8.99
N SER A 449 -22.41 -22.83 7.92
CA SER A 449 -20.98 -23.05 7.69
C SER A 449 -20.23 -21.72 7.50
N THR A 450 -18.92 -21.72 7.75
CA THR A 450 -18.03 -20.58 7.49
C THR A 450 -16.84 -21.02 6.66
N VAL A 451 -16.43 -20.19 5.70
CA VAL A 451 -15.21 -20.41 4.92
C VAL A 451 -14.15 -19.44 5.41
N LYS A 452 -12.92 -19.92 5.60
CA LYS A 452 -11.78 -19.12 6.04
C LYS A 452 -10.59 -19.28 5.10
N VAL A 453 -10.10 -18.17 4.58
CA VAL A 453 -8.72 -18.09 4.07
C VAL A 453 -7.84 -17.87 5.28
N GLN A 454 -6.93 -18.81 5.57
CA GLN A 454 -6.12 -18.81 6.80
C GLN A 454 -4.70 -18.37 6.51
N ALA A 455 -4.09 -17.61 7.42
CA ALA A 455 -2.71 -17.11 7.30
C ALA A 455 -1.68 -18.22 7.36
N ASP A 456 -2.05 -19.41 7.83
CA ASP A 456 -1.18 -20.59 7.83
C ASP A 456 -1.00 -21.21 6.43
N GLY A 457 -1.70 -20.69 5.41
CA GLY A 457 -1.66 -21.17 4.04
C GLY A 457 -2.89 -21.97 3.63
N ASN A 458 -3.91 -22.12 4.47
CA ASN A 458 -5.05 -23.00 4.21
C ASN A 458 -6.32 -22.27 3.77
N LEU A 459 -7.21 -22.99 3.09
CA LEU A 459 -8.60 -22.59 2.85
C LEU A 459 -9.48 -23.63 3.53
N VAL A 460 -10.20 -23.25 4.57
CA VAL A 460 -10.89 -24.19 5.45
C VAL A 460 -12.37 -23.85 5.57
N VAL A 461 -13.20 -24.89 5.52
CA VAL A 461 -14.64 -24.81 5.74
C VAL A 461 -14.94 -25.40 7.11
N TYR A 462 -15.54 -24.60 7.98
CA TYR A 462 -16.02 -25.04 9.28
C TYR A 462 -17.54 -25.18 9.25
N GLY A 463 -18.06 -26.23 9.87
CA GLY A 463 -19.49 -26.35 10.12
C GLY A 463 -19.97 -25.41 11.23
N PRO A 464 -21.30 -25.34 11.47
CA PRO A 464 -21.88 -24.54 12.56
C PRO A 464 -21.39 -24.97 13.95
N ASP A 465 -20.97 -26.23 14.07
CA ASP A 465 -20.37 -26.86 15.25
C ASP A 465 -18.89 -26.49 15.46
N GLY A 466 -18.30 -25.72 14.54
CA GLY A 466 -16.87 -25.39 14.54
C GLY A 466 -15.96 -26.53 14.08
N ALA A 467 -16.50 -27.66 13.63
CA ALA A 467 -15.70 -28.76 13.10
C ALA A 467 -15.26 -28.48 11.66
N VAL A 468 -14.02 -28.82 11.31
CA VAL A 468 -13.54 -28.77 9.93
C VAL A 468 -14.34 -29.75 9.09
N LYS A 469 -15.01 -29.24 8.05
CA LYS A 469 -15.75 -30.04 7.08
C LYS A 469 -14.93 -30.30 5.82
N TRP A 470 -14.07 -29.35 5.45
CA TRP A 470 -13.14 -29.47 4.33
C TRP A 470 -11.95 -28.52 4.52
N ALA A 471 -10.79 -28.88 3.97
CA ALA A 471 -9.62 -28.02 3.92
C ALA A 471 -8.83 -28.27 2.62
N ALA A 472 -8.19 -27.23 2.07
CA ALA A 472 -7.29 -27.37 0.94
C ALA A 472 -6.04 -28.20 1.29
N PHE A 473 -5.61 -28.16 2.56
CA PHE A 473 -4.51 -28.96 3.08
C PHE A 473 -4.87 -29.65 4.40
N CYS A 474 -4.49 -30.92 4.56
CA CYS A 474 -4.52 -31.63 5.84
C CYS A 474 -3.10 -31.71 6.43
N TYR A 475 -2.85 -31.02 7.54
CA TYR A 475 -1.58 -31.11 8.26
C TYR A 475 -1.62 -32.30 9.25
N GLY A 476 -0.87 -33.37 8.97
CA GLY A 476 -0.56 -34.42 9.95
C GLY A 476 -1.34 -35.74 9.87
N THR A 477 -2.31 -35.90 8.97
CA THR A 477 -2.98 -37.21 8.74
C THR A 477 -3.27 -37.44 7.25
N ASN A 478 -3.06 -38.68 6.77
CA ASN A 478 -3.14 -39.09 5.36
C ASN A 478 -4.56 -39.11 4.74
N ARG A 479 -5.54 -38.42 5.32
CA ARG A 479 -6.88 -38.24 4.71
C ARG A 479 -7.47 -36.88 5.08
N CYS A 480 -7.79 -36.14 4.04
CA CYS A 480 -8.96 -35.27 3.98
C CYS A 480 -10.14 -36.18 3.53
#